data_AF-A0A918JVD0-F1
#
_entry.id   AF-A0A918JVD0-F1
#
_cell.length_a   1.000
_cell.length_b   1.000
_cell.length_c   1.000
_cell.angle_alpha   90.00
_cell.angle_beta   90.00
_cell.angle_gamma   90.00
#
_symmetry.space_group_name_H-M   'P 1'
#
loop_
_entity.id
_entity.type
_entity.pdbx_description
1 polymer ?
#
loop_
_entity_poly.entity_id
_entity_poly.type
_entity_poly.pdbx_seq_one_letter_code
_entity_poly.pdbx_strand_id
1 'polypeptide(L)'
;MSCEKDVVEQEQQNSSVNTTNSLVENHVLEKAYPNTKGEWTEIELYGQPVMAEKIGEEYIIEGDIKVIPDHKIDKGDLKSTGRTQGRWSKNTVYYAIESGMPDQGRITSAIAHWQANTAVRFLPRTNQIDYVYFRSGSGCSSYVGRIGGKQDITLASGCTTGNTIHEIGHAVGLWHEQSRKDRDQYLTINFQNITSGREHNFQTYVQRGDDGNEYSATLDFGSIMMYSSYAFSKNGQPTIVKKNGSTFSTQRNGLSSADKQGIAVMYPSSEPTGIIINLKGSNSKYVSSENGNGPMNCNRVNLGPWEKFQLIRLSNRKVALKGNNGKYVSSENGDHPITCNRTVIGSYEEFVLVNTGGNKYALRGNNGKYISSEDGSKPMTCNRTNIGSWEQFIISGL
;
A
#
# COMPACT_ATOMS: atom_id res chain seq x y z
N MET A 1 47.02 -43.75 -34.99
CA MET A 1 48.11 -43.27 -34.10
C MET A 1 47.96 -41.77 -33.95
N SER A 2 48.03 -41.28 -32.70
CA SER A 2 48.11 -39.88 -32.27
C SER A 2 46.99 -38.89 -32.63
N CYS A 3 46.85 -37.90 -31.76
CA CYS A 3 45.85 -36.83 -31.74
C CYS A 3 46.44 -35.49 -32.20
N GLU A 4 45.57 -34.47 -32.35
CA GLU A 4 45.69 -33.04 -31.95
C GLU A 4 44.83 -32.17 -32.89
N LYS A 5 44.15 -31.07 -32.50
CA LYS A 5 43.68 -30.56 -31.20
C LYS A 5 42.65 -29.46 -31.54
N ASP A 6 41.49 -29.42 -30.89
CA ASP A 6 40.50 -28.36 -31.14
C ASP A 6 40.92 -27.03 -30.51
N VAL A 7 40.79 -25.93 -31.27
CA VAL A 7 40.76 -24.55 -30.76
C VAL A 7 39.56 -23.86 -31.37
N VAL A 8 38.60 -23.48 -30.53
CA VAL A 8 37.38 -22.75 -30.94
C VAL A 8 37.64 -21.26 -30.79
N GLU A 9 37.75 -20.54 -31.91
CA GLU A 9 37.70 -19.08 -31.90
C GLU A 9 36.25 -18.61 -31.68
N GLN A 10 36.06 -17.71 -30.72
CA GLN A 10 34.76 -17.10 -30.45
C GLN A 10 34.61 -15.80 -31.24
N GLU A 11 33.70 -15.78 -32.21
CA GLU A 11 33.31 -14.55 -32.90
C GLU A 11 32.61 -13.58 -31.93
N GLN A 12 33.23 -12.43 -31.65
CA GLN A 12 32.57 -11.33 -30.95
C GLN A 12 31.60 -10.61 -31.89
N GLN A 13 30.32 -10.99 -31.87
CA GLN A 13 29.28 -10.18 -32.51
C GLN A 13 29.04 -8.89 -31.71
N ASN A 14 29.44 -7.78 -32.34
CA ASN A 14 29.33 -6.43 -31.81
C ASN A 14 27.87 -5.93 -31.87
N SER A 15 27.10 -6.11 -30.79
CA SER A 15 25.74 -5.56 -30.68
C SER A 15 25.74 -4.22 -29.94
N SER A 16 25.87 -3.12 -30.68
CA SER A 16 25.62 -1.77 -30.18
C SER A 16 24.12 -1.57 -29.88
N VAL A 17 23.68 -1.93 -28.67
CA VAL A 17 22.29 -1.74 -28.22
C VAL A 17 22.02 -0.25 -28.06
N ASN A 18 21.00 0.26 -28.75
CA ASN A 18 20.59 1.67 -28.73
C ASN A 18 20.22 2.15 -27.32
N THR A 19 21.15 2.82 -26.63
CA THR A 19 20.97 3.40 -25.29
C THR A 19 20.08 4.65 -25.26
N THR A 20 19.57 5.10 -26.41
CA THR A 20 18.81 6.35 -26.56
C THR A 20 17.33 6.24 -26.18
N ASN A 21 16.70 5.06 -26.28
CA ASN A 21 15.27 4.92 -25.98
C ASN A 21 14.95 4.92 -24.47
N SER A 22 15.84 4.42 -23.61
CA SER A 22 15.60 4.33 -22.15
C SER A 22 15.67 5.68 -21.42
N LEU A 23 16.23 6.71 -22.04
CA LEU A 23 16.31 8.06 -21.48
C LEU A 23 15.02 8.87 -21.69
N VAL A 24 14.22 8.53 -22.71
CA VAL A 24 13.02 9.30 -23.09
C VAL A 24 11.79 8.93 -22.25
N GLU A 25 11.62 7.65 -21.88
CA GLU A 25 10.47 7.20 -21.08
C GLU A 25 10.45 7.80 -19.66
N ASN A 26 11.62 8.14 -19.10
CA ASN A 26 11.75 8.73 -17.76
C ASN A 26 11.21 10.17 -17.64
N HIS A 27 10.86 10.84 -18.74
CA HIS A 27 10.38 12.23 -18.74
C HIS A 27 8.87 12.40 -18.54
N VAL A 28 8.11 11.30 -18.44
CA VAL A 28 6.64 11.31 -18.40
C VAL A 28 6.06 10.78 -17.08
N LEU A 29 6.88 10.12 -16.25
CA LEU A 29 6.42 9.41 -15.05
C LEU A 29 5.64 10.29 -14.06
N GLU A 30 6.17 11.49 -13.79
CA GLU A 30 5.68 12.40 -12.74
C GLU A 30 4.92 13.59 -13.36
N LYS A 31 3.89 13.33 -14.17
CA LYS A 31 3.13 14.36 -14.89
C LYS A 31 1.63 14.05 -14.98
N ALA A 32 0.82 14.89 -14.33
CA ALA A 32 -0.64 14.93 -14.47
C ALA A 32 -1.08 15.17 -15.92
N TYR A 33 -0.38 16.07 -16.62
CA TYR A 33 -0.69 16.50 -17.98
C TYR A 33 0.57 16.55 -18.85
N PRO A 34 1.09 15.41 -19.34
CA PRO A 34 2.38 15.33 -20.05
C PRO A 34 2.52 16.24 -21.27
N ASN A 35 1.40 16.51 -21.95
CA ASN A 35 1.33 17.21 -23.24
C ASN A 35 0.65 18.59 -23.14
N THR A 36 0.27 19.05 -21.94
CA THR A 36 -0.35 20.37 -21.72
C THR A 36 0.60 21.26 -20.93
N LYS A 37 0.59 22.56 -21.22
CA LYS A 37 1.21 23.58 -20.37
C LYS A 37 0.10 24.39 -19.73
N GLY A 38 0.15 24.54 -18.41
CA GLY A 38 -0.74 25.42 -17.68
C GLY A 38 -0.20 26.83 -17.53
N GLU A 39 -0.95 27.65 -16.82
CA GLU A 39 -0.54 28.96 -16.34
C GLU A 39 0.14 28.81 -14.96
N TRP A 40 1.27 29.47 -14.75
CA TRP A 40 1.92 29.50 -13.45
C TRP A 40 1.25 30.53 -12.55
N THR A 41 0.65 30.07 -11.45
CA THR A 41 -0.09 30.93 -10.53
C THR A 41 0.33 30.65 -9.09
N GLU A 42 0.38 31.70 -8.29
CA GLU A 42 0.55 31.61 -6.84
C GLU A 42 -0.81 31.29 -6.21
N ILE A 43 -0.83 30.33 -5.29
CA ILE A 43 -2.02 29.93 -4.53
C ILE A 43 -1.69 29.89 -3.04
N GLU A 44 -2.68 30.12 -2.17
CA GLU A 44 -2.51 29.90 -0.73
C GLU A 44 -2.75 28.42 -0.41
N LEU A 45 -1.73 27.75 0.12
CA LEU A 45 -1.82 26.43 0.75
C LEU A 45 -1.42 26.55 2.22
N TYR A 46 -2.30 26.13 3.12
CA TYR A 46 -2.09 26.17 4.58
C TYR A 46 -1.72 27.55 5.17
N GLY A 47 -2.03 28.63 4.45
CA GLY A 47 -1.66 30.00 4.82
C GLY A 47 -0.27 30.43 4.34
N GLN A 48 0.33 29.73 3.35
CA GLN A 48 1.59 30.09 2.70
C GLN A 48 1.40 30.18 1.17
N PRO A 49 2.09 31.11 0.49
CA PRO A 49 2.07 31.18 -0.97
C PRO A 49 2.88 30.04 -1.60
N VAL A 50 2.27 29.31 -2.53
CA VAL A 50 2.88 28.21 -3.28
C VAL A 50 2.63 28.41 -4.77
N MET A 51 3.66 28.21 -5.59
CA MET A 51 3.52 28.21 -7.05
C MET A 51 2.98 26.86 -7.54
N ALA A 52 1.91 26.90 -8.34
CA ALA A 52 1.30 25.73 -8.96
C ALA A 52 1.07 25.94 -10.47
N GLU A 53 1.04 24.83 -11.22
CA GLU A 53 0.58 24.81 -12.61
C GLU A 53 -0.95 24.73 -12.63
N LYS A 54 -1.62 25.77 -13.10
CA LYS A 54 -3.07 25.76 -13.31
C LYS A 54 -3.40 25.23 -14.70
N ILE A 55 -4.10 24.10 -14.76
CA ILE A 55 -4.58 23.47 -15.99
C ILE A 55 -6.09 23.31 -15.91
N GLY A 56 -6.82 24.22 -16.57
CA GLY A 56 -8.27 24.32 -16.43
C GLY A 56 -8.66 24.74 -15.02
N GLU A 57 -9.39 23.87 -14.32
CA GLU A 57 -9.80 24.04 -12.92
C GLU A 57 -8.86 23.34 -11.92
N GLU A 58 -7.88 22.55 -12.40
CA GLU A 58 -6.94 21.83 -11.54
C GLU A 58 -5.64 22.63 -11.32
N TYR A 59 -5.06 22.47 -10.14
CA TYR A 59 -3.80 23.07 -9.72
C TYR A 59 -2.82 21.95 -9.37
N ILE A 60 -1.65 21.96 -10.00
CA ILE A 60 -0.66 20.87 -9.95
C ILE A 60 0.67 21.38 -9.38
N ILE A 61 1.24 20.68 -8.40
CA ILE A 61 2.61 20.86 -7.91
C ILE A 61 3.39 19.56 -8.10
N GLU A 62 4.71 19.61 -8.10
CA GLU A 62 5.58 18.43 -8.30
C GLU A 62 5.22 17.61 -9.57
N GLY A 63 4.60 18.25 -10.57
CA GLY A 63 4.24 17.63 -11.85
C GLY A 63 2.97 16.76 -11.86
N ASP A 64 2.68 16.01 -10.81
CA ASP A 64 1.55 15.07 -10.70
C ASP A 64 0.68 15.23 -9.44
N ILE A 65 1.10 16.04 -8.45
CA ILE A 65 0.33 16.25 -7.23
C ILE A 65 -0.75 17.29 -7.47
N LYS A 66 -2.01 16.88 -7.35
CA LYS A 66 -3.16 17.79 -7.34
C LYS A 66 -3.30 18.47 -5.98
N VAL A 67 -3.60 19.77 -5.99
CA VAL A 67 -3.88 20.58 -4.78
C VAL A 67 -5.18 21.35 -4.92
N ILE A 68 -5.73 21.78 -3.77
CA ILE A 68 -6.92 22.63 -3.70
C ILE A 68 -6.49 23.95 -3.04
N PRO A 69 -6.56 25.09 -3.74
CA PRO A 69 -6.32 26.41 -3.16
C PRO A 69 -7.23 26.68 -1.95
N ASP A 70 -6.76 27.46 -0.98
CA ASP A 70 -7.49 27.86 0.23
C ASP A 70 -7.98 26.70 1.12
N HIS A 71 -7.49 25.47 0.90
CA HIS A 71 -7.93 24.30 1.65
C HIS A 71 -7.42 24.31 3.09
N LYS A 72 -8.28 24.80 3.99
CA LYS A 72 -8.04 24.86 5.45
C LYS A 72 -8.38 23.52 6.10
N ILE A 73 -7.36 22.74 6.42
CA ILE A 73 -7.42 21.65 7.40
C ILE A 73 -6.97 22.20 8.76
N ASP A 74 -7.63 21.80 9.85
CA ASP A 74 -7.37 22.30 11.21
C ASP A 74 -5.90 22.10 11.63
N LYS A 75 -5.26 23.19 12.06
CA LYS A 75 -3.83 23.24 12.40
C LYS A 75 -3.49 22.34 13.60
N GLY A 76 -2.98 21.15 13.32
CA GLY A 76 -2.21 20.33 14.26
C GLY A 76 -0.73 20.35 13.91
N ASP A 77 0.10 21.04 14.70
CA ASP A 77 1.55 21.09 14.49
C ASP A 77 2.20 19.71 14.42
N LEU A 78 3.00 19.43 13.37
CA LEU A 78 4.12 18.47 13.11
C LEU A 78 4.44 18.50 11.53
N LYS A 79 5.70 18.50 10.96
CA LYS A 79 6.10 18.76 9.50
C LYS A 79 6.97 17.66 8.70
N SER A 80 6.66 17.13 7.45
CA SER A 80 7.02 15.73 6.92
C SER A 80 7.68 15.38 5.55
N THR A 81 8.25 14.16 5.52
CA THR A 81 8.15 13.19 4.39
C THR A 81 6.87 12.32 4.41
N GLY A 82 5.70 12.90 4.12
CA GLY A 82 4.37 12.26 4.15
C GLY A 82 3.39 12.74 5.25
N ARG A 83 2.48 13.66 4.90
CA ARG A 83 1.52 14.40 5.76
C ARG A 83 1.19 13.83 7.16
N THR A 84 1.25 14.65 8.21
CA THR A 84 0.69 14.31 9.55
C THR A 84 -0.80 14.51 9.60
N GLN A 85 -1.30 15.54 8.94
CA GLN A 85 -2.70 15.86 8.86
C GLN A 85 -3.33 15.18 7.64
N GLY A 86 -4.65 15.27 7.51
CA GLY A 86 -5.35 14.72 6.34
C GLY A 86 -5.15 13.21 6.13
N ARG A 87 -4.87 12.42 7.17
CA ARG A 87 -4.75 10.95 7.03
C ARG A 87 -6.11 10.27 6.89
N TRP A 88 -6.10 9.08 6.30
CA TRP A 88 -7.28 8.20 6.23
C TRP A 88 -7.56 7.56 7.58
N SER A 89 -8.77 7.77 8.12
CA SER A 89 -9.14 7.23 9.43
C SER A 89 -9.12 5.70 9.45
N LYS A 90 -8.74 5.09 10.58
CA LYS A 90 -8.72 3.62 10.78
C LYS A 90 -7.90 2.89 9.70
N ASN A 91 -6.86 3.53 9.17
CA ASN A 91 -6.01 3.03 8.08
C ASN A 91 -6.82 2.58 6.84
N THR A 92 -8.03 3.12 6.62
CA THR A 92 -8.98 2.61 5.62
C THR A 92 -9.28 3.68 4.57
N VAL A 93 -8.95 3.37 3.32
CA VAL A 93 -9.28 4.14 2.13
C VAL A 93 -10.49 3.48 1.46
N TYR A 94 -11.58 4.23 1.28
CA TYR A 94 -12.68 3.76 0.44
C TYR A 94 -12.38 4.13 -1.01
N TYR A 95 -12.72 3.26 -1.96
CA TYR A 95 -12.47 3.52 -3.38
C TYR A 95 -13.60 3.10 -4.31
N ALA A 96 -13.70 3.80 -5.44
CA ALA A 96 -14.52 3.40 -6.59
C ALA A 96 -13.69 3.55 -7.88
N ILE A 97 -14.08 2.84 -8.94
CA ILE A 97 -13.40 2.86 -10.24
C ILE A 97 -14.40 3.33 -11.30
N GLU A 98 -13.94 4.17 -12.23
CA GLU A 98 -14.70 4.62 -13.38
C GLU A 98 -15.17 3.45 -14.26
N SER A 99 -16.46 3.47 -14.61
CA SER A 99 -17.06 2.44 -15.46
C SER A 99 -16.44 2.46 -16.84
N GLY A 100 -16.00 1.30 -17.34
CA GLY A 100 -15.34 1.18 -18.64
C GLY A 100 -13.88 1.65 -18.68
N MET A 101 -13.28 2.07 -17.55
CA MET A 101 -11.86 2.45 -17.49
C MET A 101 -10.95 1.30 -17.98
N PRO A 102 -9.97 1.57 -18.87
CA PRO A 102 -9.07 0.55 -19.39
C PRO A 102 -8.06 0.09 -18.33
N ASP A 103 -7.69 -1.19 -18.42
CA ASP A 103 -6.81 -1.89 -17.48
C ASP A 103 -7.15 -1.60 -16.00
N GLN A 104 -8.24 -2.20 -15.50
CA GLN A 104 -8.55 -2.21 -14.07
C GLN A 104 -7.69 -3.24 -13.30
N GLY A 105 -6.91 -4.06 -14.02
CA GLY A 105 -5.98 -5.04 -13.45
C GLY A 105 -4.83 -4.35 -12.70
N ARG A 106 -4.28 -3.26 -13.24
CA ARG A 106 -3.26 -2.45 -12.55
C ARG A 106 -3.75 -1.85 -11.23
N ILE A 107 -5.01 -1.40 -11.17
CA ILE A 107 -5.61 -0.80 -9.96
C ILE A 107 -5.77 -1.87 -8.87
N THR A 108 -6.38 -3.00 -9.21
CA THR A 108 -6.57 -4.10 -8.26
C THR A 108 -5.24 -4.72 -7.81
N SER A 109 -4.24 -4.78 -8.70
CA SER A 109 -2.88 -5.23 -8.36
C SER A 109 -2.13 -4.24 -7.45
N ALA A 110 -2.22 -2.93 -7.71
CA ALA A 110 -1.62 -1.91 -6.85
C ALA A 110 -2.26 -1.87 -5.46
N ILE A 111 -3.59 -1.99 -5.39
CA ILE A 111 -4.33 -2.16 -4.13
C ILE A 111 -3.88 -3.42 -3.39
N ALA A 112 -3.74 -4.56 -4.09
CA ALA A 112 -3.24 -5.79 -3.48
C ALA A 112 -1.82 -5.63 -2.92
N HIS A 113 -0.93 -4.94 -3.65
CA HIS A 113 0.43 -4.64 -3.19
C HIS A 113 0.42 -3.82 -1.90
N TRP A 114 -0.35 -2.73 -1.84
CA TRP A 114 -0.47 -1.90 -0.64
C TRP A 114 -1.01 -2.68 0.56
N GLN A 115 -2.06 -3.49 0.37
CA GLN A 115 -2.66 -4.28 1.45
C GLN A 115 -1.77 -5.44 1.93
N ALA A 116 -0.94 -5.99 1.06
CA ALA A 116 0.00 -7.06 1.40
C ALA A 116 1.24 -6.56 2.16
N ASN A 117 1.64 -5.30 1.95
CA ASN A 117 2.89 -4.74 2.48
C ASN A 117 2.69 -3.75 3.64
N THR A 118 1.47 -3.33 3.95
CA THR A 118 1.19 -2.25 4.93
C THR A 118 -0.04 -2.53 5.79
N ALA A 119 -0.30 -1.68 6.79
CA ALA A 119 -1.54 -1.68 7.56
C ALA A 119 -2.74 -1.03 6.83
N VAL A 120 -2.51 -0.34 5.70
CA VAL A 120 -3.56 0.37 4.95
C VAL A 120 -4.49 -0.62 4.25
N ARG A 121 -5.80 -0.34 4.27
CA ARG A 121 -6.87 -1.18 3.71
C ARG A 121 -7.66 -0.41 2.67
N PHE A 122 -8.05 -1.08 1.59
CA PHE A 122 -8.81 -0.50 0.50
C PHE A 122 -10.13 -1.24 0.37
N LEU A 123 -11.23 -0.55 0.66
CA LEU A 123 -12.58 -1.12 0.61
C LEU A 123 -13.37 -0.50 -0.54
N PRO A 124 -14.11 -1.29 -1.34
CA PRO A 124 -15.06 -0.74 -2.30
C PRO A 124 -16.05 0.19 -1.60
N ARG A 125 -16.20 1.40 -2.13
CA ARG A 125 -17.11 2.42 -1.61
C ARG A 125 -18.56 1.96 -1.81
N THR A 126 -19.38 2.19 -0.78
CA THR A 126 -20.84 2.09 -0.87
C THR A 126 -21.46 3.48 -0.77
N ASN A 127 -21.39 4.12 0.40
CA ASN A 127 -22.03 5.40 0.71
C ASN A 127 -21.10 6.41 1.43
N GLN A 128 -19.81 6.10 1.55
CA GLN A 128 -18.86 6.94 2.28
C GLN A 128 -18.64 8.27 1.55
N ILE A 129 -18.60 9.36 2.31
CA ILE A 129 -18.40 10.72 1.76
C ILE A 129 -16.98 10.85 1.22
N ASP A 130 -15.99 10.43 2.00
CA ASP A 130 -14.57 10.48 1.67
C ASP A 130 -14.14 9.20 0.95
N TYR A 131 -13.65 9.31 -0.28
CA TYR A 131 -13.19 8.16 -1.07
C TYR A 131 -12.29 8.58 -2.25
N VAL A 132 -11.43 7.66 -2.65
CA VAL A 132 -10.66 7.72 -3.90
C VAL A 132 -11.52 7.27 -5.09
N TYR A 133 -11.51 8.02 -6.17
CA TYR A 133 -12.13 7.64 -7.44
C TYR A 133 -11.04 7.46 -8.50
N PHE A 134 -10.82 6.23 -8.94
CA PHE A 134 -9.90 5.94 -10.04
C PHE A 134 -10.60 6.29 -11.37
N ARG A 135 -9.97 7.16 -12.17
CA ARG A 135 -10.50 7.64 -13.46
C ARG A 135 -9.43 7.70 -14.55
N SER A 136 -9.89 7.72 -15.79
CA SER A 136 -9.06 7.94 -16.97
C SER A 136 -8.61 9.41 -17.07
N GLY A 137 -7.48 9.64 -17.73
CA GLY A 137 -6.97 10.99 -18.03
C GLY A 137 -5.74 10.97 -18.96
N SER A 138 -5.04 12.09 -19.06
CA SER A 138 -3.87 12.27 -19.95
C SER A 138 -2.52 11.94 -19.32
N GLY A 139 -2.45 11.87 -17.99
CA GLY A 139 -1.25 11.49 -17.23
C GLY A 139 -1.60 10.69 -15.99
N CYS A 140 -0.61 10.51 -15.10
CA CYS A 140 -0.80 9.92 -13.77
C CYS A 140 -0.83 11.08 -12.75
N SER A 141 -1.79 11.11 -11.82
CA SER A 141 -1.85 12.14 -10.75
C SER A 141 -2.82 11.81 -9.61
N SER A 142 -2.55 12.37 -8.43
CA SER A 142 -3.34 12.22 -7.21
C SER A 142 -3.22 13.44 -6.30
N TYR A 143 -4.18 13.63 -5.40
CA TYR A 143 -4.01 14.48 -4.22
C TYR A 143 -3.12 13.81 -3.17
N VAL A 144 -2.45 14.59 -2.32
CA VAL A 144 -1.70 14.03 -1.17
C VAL A 144 -2.56 13.97 0.09
N GLY A 145 -2.80 12.74 0.56
CA GLY A 145 -3.66 12.43 1.70
C GLY A 145 -5.15 12.48 1.38
N ARG A 146 -5.97 12.35 2.42
CA ARG A 146 -7.43 12.50 2.38
C ARG A 146 -7.79 13.98 2.37
N ILE A 147 -8.31 14.47 1.24
CA ILE A 147 -8.80 15.85 1.10
C ILE A 147 -10.27 16.03 1.50
N GLY A 148 -10.98 14.94 1.80
CA GLY A 148 -12.43 14.97 2.06
C GLY A 148 -13.26 14.92 0.78
N GLY A 149 -14.44 14.31 0.85
CA GLY A 149 -15.29 14.09 -0.32
C GLY A 149 -14.70 13.12 -1.35
N LYS A 150 -15.14 13.27 -2.62
CA LYS A 150 -14.55 12.57 -3.76
C LYS A 150 -13.18 13.16 -4.07
N GLN A 151 -12.14 12.33 -4.10
CA GLN A 151 -10.83 12.71 -4.63
C GLN A 151 -10.40 11.77 -5.75
N ASP A 152 -9.91 12.34 -6.86
CA ASP A 152 -9.55 11.55 -8.04
C ASP A 152 -8.10 11.04 -7.95
N ILE A 153 -7.90 9.75 -8.28
CA ILE A 153 -6.63 9.25 -8.82
C ILE A 153 -6.82 9.12 -10.32
N THR A 154 -6.02 9.87 -11.08
CA THR A 154 -6.10 9.92 -12.55
C THR A 154 -5.02 9.01 -13.14
N LEU A 155 -5.38 8.14 -14.08
CA LEU A 155 -4.45 7.23 -14.75
C LEU A 155 -4.68 7.23 -16.27
N ALA A 156 -3.71 7.75 -17.02
CA ALA A 156 -3.60 7.54 -18.46
C ALA A 156 -3.45 6.06 -18.82
N SER A 157 -3.68 5.70 -20.10
CA SER A 157 -3.45 4.34 -20.61
C SER A 157 -2.01 3.84 -20.38
N GLY A 158 -1.01 4.73 -20.42
CA GLY A 158 0.39 4.41 -20.17
C GLY A 158 0.80 4.23 -18.70
N CYS A 159 -0.04 4.60 -17.72
CA CYS A 159 0.30 4.43 -16.31
C CYS A 159 0.33 2.93 -15.95
N THR A 160 1.48 2.43 -15.50
CA THR A 160 1.65 1.02 -15.13
C THR A 160 1.04 0.70 -13.75
N THR A 161 1.04 -0.57 -13.33
CA THR A 161 0.81 -0.95 -11.92
C THR A 161 1.77 -0.21 -10.98
N GLY A 162 3.02 0.01 -11.40
CA GLY A 162 4.02 0.78 -10.65
C GLY A 162 3.63 2.23 -10.42
N ASN A 163 3.21 2.92 -11.48
CA ASN A 163 2.65 4.27 -11.37
C ASN A 163 1.41 4.26 -10.47
N THR A 164 0.54 3.25 -10.60
CA THR A 164 -0.66 3.16 -9.75
C THR A 164 -0.33 2.94 -8.27
N ILE A 165 0.76 2.23 -7.94
CA ILE A 165 1.27 2.12 -6.56
C ILE A 165 1.78 3.48 -6.05
N HIS A 166 2.45 4.25 -6.90
CA HIS A 166 2.94 5.60 -6.60
C HIS A 166 1.78 6.59 -6.36
N GLU A 167 0.77 6.63 -7.23
CA GLU A 167 -0.42 7.48 -7.03
C GLU A 167 -1.18 7.16 -5.75
N ILE A 168 -1.31 5.87 -5.41
CA ILE A 168 -1.87 5.46 -4.14
C ILE A 168 -0.97 5.93 -2.98
N GLY A 169 0.35 6.00 -3.17
CA GLY A 169 1.31 6.62 -2.25
C GLY A 169 0.97 8.07 -1.92
N HIS A 170 0.74 8.89 -2.94
CA HIS A 170 0.20 10.24 -2.74
C HIS A 170 -1.14 10.20 -2.00
N ALA A 171 -2.12 9.43 -2.47
CA ALA A 171 -3.44 9.39 -1.85
C ALA A 171 -3.42 8.95 -0.36
N VAL A 172 -2.50 8.08 0.06
CA VAL A 172 -2.31 7.75 1.49
C VAL A 172 -1.55 8.82 2.26
N GLY A 173 -0.82 9.72 1.59
CA GLY A 173 -0.24 10.92 2.18
C GLY A 173 1.24 11.14 1.93
N LEU A 174 1.90 10.36 1.07
CA LEU A 174 3.33 10.53 0.78
C LEU A 174 3.58 11.73 -0.16
N TRP A 175 4.56 12.55 0.21
CA TRP A 175 5.24 13.47 -0.71
C TRP A 175 6.34 12.73 -1.47
N HIS A 176 6.93 13.35 -2.49
CA HIS A 176 8.08 12.78 -3.16
C HIS A 176 9.35 12.72 -2.29
N GLU A 177 10.17 11.70 -2.48
CA GLU A 177 11.39 11.44 -1.70
C GLU A 177 12.57 12.39 -2.05
N GLN A 178 12.51 13.16 -3.14
CA GLN A 178 13.44 14.30 -3.37
C GLN A 178 12.96 15.62 -2.74
N SER A 179 11.73 15.68 -2.20
CA SER A 179 11.14 16.87 -1.56
C SER A 179 11.47 16.99 -0.08
N ARG A 180 12.14 15.99 0.52
CA ARG A 180 12.45 15.94 1.97
C ARG A 180 13.18 17.18 2.46
N LYS A 181 13.02 17.54 3.73
CA LYS A 181 13.70 18.69 4.34
C LYS A 181 15.21 18.46 4.40
N ASP A 182 15.63 17.22 4.65
CA ASP A 182 17.02 16.79 4.71
C ASP A 182 17.62 16.42 3.34
N ARG A 183 16.86 16.49 2.24
CA ARG A 183 17.31 15.98 0.92
C ARG A 183 18.62 16.60 0.44
N ASP A 184 18.89 17.86 0.79
CA ASP A 184 20.12 18.57 0.47
C ASP A 184 21.36 18.07 1.25
N GLN A 185 21.22 17.08 2.14
CA GLN A 185 22.34 16.31 2.69
C GLN A 185 22.76 15.15 1.76
N TYR A 186 21.85 14.64 0.93
CA TYR A 186 22.05 13.45 0.09
C TYR A 186 22.13 13.76 -1.41
N LEU A 187 21.45 14.83 -1.84
CA LEU A 187 21.28 15.24 -3.23
C LEU A 187 21.90 16.62 -3.53
N THR A 188 22.12 16.90 -4.80
CA THR A 188 22.36 18.24 -5.35
C THR A 188 21.39 18.45 -6.51
N ILE A 189 20.68 19.59 -6.50
CA ILE A 189 19.75 19.98 -7.56
C ILE A 189 20.46 20.91 -8.56
N ASN A 190 20.52 20.50 -9.81
CA ASN A 190 21.12 21.25 -10.91
C ASN A 190 20.07 22.14 -11.59
N PHE A 191 19.71 23.25 -10.95
CA PHE A 191 18.68 24.18 -11.45
C PHE A 191 18.91 24.65 -12.89
N GLN A 192 20.17 24.82 -13.31
CA GLN A 192 20.54 25.16 -14.68
C GLN A 192 20.05 24.15 -15.74
N ASN A 193 19.83 22.89 -15.36
CA ASN A 193 19.34 21.83 -16.24
C ASN A 193 17.82 21.68 -16.24
N ILE A 194 17.09 22.33 -15.32
CA ILE A 194 15.64 22.22 -15.21
C ILE A 194 14.96 23.01 -16.34
N THR A 195 13.83 22.49 -16.84
CA THR A 195 12.93 23.20 -17.78
C THR A 195 12.37 24.46 -17.14
N SER A 196 12.51 25.60 -17.81
CA SER A 196 12.06 26.89 -17.29
C SER A 196 10.57 26.86 -16.90
N GLY A 197 10.29 27.32 -15.68
CA GLY A 197 8.98 27.26 -15.04
C GLY A 197 8.78 26.01 -14.16
N ARG A 198 9.64 25.00 -14.22
CA ARG A 198 9.53 23.75 -13.43
C ARG A 198 10.42 23.70 -12.19
N GLU A 199 11.12 24.79 -11.87
CA GLU A 199 12.06 24.86 -10.74
C GLU A 199 11.39 24.63 -9.38
N HIS A 200 10.13 25.04 -9.23
CA HIS A 200 9.32 24.83 -8.02
C HIS A 200 9.03 23.35 -7.72
N ASN A 201 9.02 22.46 -8.72
CA ASN A 201 8.90 21.00 -8.55
C ASN A 201 10.06 20.37 -7.75
N PHE A 202 11.11 21.15 -7.46
CA PHE A 202 12.30 20.75 -6.72
C PHE A 202 12.45 21.53 -5.40
N GLN A 203 11.47 22.34 -5.02
CA GLN A 203 11.38 22.86 -3.65
C GLN A 203 11.18 21.70 -2.67
N THR A 204 11.65 21.87 -1.44
CA THR A 204 11.28 20.94 -0.37
C THR A 204 9.86 21.22 0.11
N TYR A 205 9.21 20.23 0.72
CA TYR A 205 7.88 20.41 1.32
C TYR A 205 7.87 21.57 2.34
N VAL A 206 8.98 21.77 3.08
CA VAL A 206 9.15 22.90 4.01
C VAL A 206 9.21 24.25 3.29
N GLN A 207 9.85 24.32 2.13
CA GLN A 207 9.93 25.56 1.34
C GLN A 207 8.57 25.99 0.76
N ARG A 208 7.62 25.04 0.64
CA ARG A 208 6.22 25.32 0.28
C ARG A 208 5.28 25.52 1.48
N GLY A 209 5.70 25.13 2.68
CA GLY A 209 4.86 25.19 3.89
C GLY A 209 4.00 23.94 4.17
N ASP A 210 4.31 22.79 3.56
CA ASP A 210 3.60 21.50 3.73
C ASP A 210 3.99 20.72 5.03
N ASP A 211 3.24 19.65 5.40
CA ASP A 211 3.15 19.07 6.78
C ASP A 211 3.67 17.59 7.03
N GLY A 212 3.85 17.15 8.33
CA GLY A 212 4.17 15.84 9.07
C GLY A 212 5.47 15.40 9.88
N ASN A 213 6.29 14.39 9.53
CA ASN A 213 7.71 14.14 9.97
C ASN A 213 8.58 13.36 8.92
N GLU A 214 9.93 13.42 8.91
CA GLU A 214 10.79 12.43 8.22
C GLU A 214 10.60 11.02 8.82
N TYR A 215 10.26 9.99 8.04
CA TYR A 215 9.98 8.64 8.59
C TYR A 215 11.02 7.55 8.31
N SER A 216 12.06 7.85 7.52
CA SER A 216 13.25 7.02 7.40
C SER A 216 14.49 7.84 7.73
N ALA A 217 15.48 7.21 8.37
CA ALA A 217 16.68 7.87 8.87
C ALA A 217 17.63 8.40 7.77
N THR A 218 17.41 8.00 6.52
CA THR A 218 18.17 8.43 5.34
C THR A 218 17.27 8.49 4.12
N LEU A 219 17.53 9.41 3.20
CA LEU A 219 16.85 9.50 1.90
C LEU A 219 16.95 8.19 1.11
N ASP A 220 15.81 7.66 0.68
CA ASP A 220 15.72 6.37 -0.02
C ASP A 220 15.69 6.52 -1.54
N PHE A 221 16.84 6.34 -2.17
CA PHE A 221 16.97 6.28 -3.64
C PHE A 221 16.14 5.14 -4.28
N GLY A 222 15.73 4.13 -3.52
CA GLY A 222 14.86 3.05 -3.96
C GLY A 222 13.37 3.30 -3.73
N SER A 223 12.97 4.45 -3.17
CA SER A 223 11.56 4.76 -2.89
C SER A 223 10.73 4.76 -4.18
N ILE A 224 9.49 4.28 -4.07
CA ILE A 224 8.52 4.40 -5.17
C ILE A 224 8.18 5.87 -5.48
N MET A 225 8.40 6.77 -4.51
CA MET A 225 8.15 8.22 -4.59
C MET A 225 9.38 9.03 -5.00
N MET A 226 10.44 8.40 -5.51
CA MET A 226 11.66 9.10 -5.94
C MET A 226 11.58 9.52 -7.42
N TYR A 227 11.92 10.78 -7.71
CA TYR A 227 12.20 11.31 -9.06
C TYR A 227 13.48 10.72 -9.66
N SER A 228 13.51 10.52 -10.98
CA SER A 228 14.73 10.15 -11.69
C SER A 228 15.77 11.28 -11.71
N SER A 229 17.05 10.95 -11.89
CA SER A 229 18.13 11.94 -12.09
C SER A 229 17.87 12.95 -13.22
N TYR A 230 16.96 12.65 -14.15
CA TYR A 230 16.67 13.46 -15.34
C TYR A 230 15.29 14.12 -15.32
N ALA A 231 14.54 14.01 -14.22
CA ALA A 231 13.21 14.60 -14.08
C ALA A 231 13.21 16.08 -14.52
N PHE A 232 12.26 16.47 -15.37
CA PHE A 232 12.12 17.83 -15.93
C PHE A 232 13.37 18.45 -16.60
N SER A 233 14.39 17.66 -16.99
CA SER A 233 15.56 18.18 -17.72
C SER A 233 15.17 18.81 -19.07
N LYS A 234 15.79 19.96 -19.41
CA LYS A 234 15.62 20.65 -20.71
C LYS A 234 16.70 20.34 -21.74
N ASN A 235 17.78 19.68 -21.32
CA ASN A 235 19.02 19.54 -22.09
C ASN A 235 19.60 18.11 -22.02
N GLY A 236 18.84 17.14 -21.52
CA GLY A 236 19.28 15.75 -21.32
C GLY A 236 20.33 15.57 -20.21
N GLN A 237 20.73 16.63 -19.52
CA GLN A 237 21.66 16.57 -18.39
C GLN A 237 20.90 16.36 -17.07
N PRO A 238 21.49 15.71 -16.06
CA PRO A 238 20.78 15.39 -14.84
C PRO A 238 20.40 16.65 -14.04
N THR A 239 19.14 16.72 -13.64
CA THR A 239 18.59 17.73 -12.72
C THR A 239 18.81 17.36 -11.27
N ILE A 240 18.94 16.06 -10.96
CA ILE A 240 19.25 15.55 -9.62
C ILE A 240 20.45 14.60 -9.69
N VAL A 241 21.46 14.88 -8.87
CA VAL A 241 22.60 13.97 -8.63
C VAL A 241 22.78 13.71 -7.13
N LYS A 242 23.44 12.60 -6.79
CA LYS A 242 23.94 12.35 -5.42
C LYS A 242 25.00 13.38 -5.05
N LYS A 243 25.31 13.55 -3.75
CA LYS A 243 26.40 14.44 -3.30
C LYS A 243 27.77 14.16 -3.92
N ASN A 244 28.05 12.92 -4.33
CA ASN A 244 29.29 12.56 -5.05
C ASN A 244 29.23 12.84 -6.57
N GLY A 245 28.20 13.54 -7.07
CA GLY A 245 27.99 13.86 -8.48
C GLY A 245 27.40 12.73 -9.34
N SER A 246 27.27 11.50 -8.81
CA SER A 246 26.74 10.38 -9.57
C SER A 246 25.21 10.45 -9.76
N THR A 247 24.75 9.98 -10.92
CA THR A 247 23.32 9.77 -11.21
C THR A 247 22.79 8.51 -10.54
N PHE A 248 21.47 8.34 -10.54
CA PHE A 248 20.81 7.14 -10.05
C PHE A 248 19.58 6.79 -10.91
N SER A 249 19.25 5.50 -10.94
CA SER A 249 18.01 4.99 -11.50
C SER A 249 16.91 4.98 -10.44
N THR A 250 15.67 5.19 -10.87
CA THR A 250 14.48 4.99 -10.06
C THR A 250 13.77 3.69 -10.43
N GLN A 251 12.85 3.26 -9.57
CA GLN A 251 12.08 2.04 -9.74
C GLN A 251 10.58 2.33 -9.70
N ARG A 252 9.81 1.54 -10.46
CA ARG A 252 8.34 1.49 -10.43
C ARG A 252 7.84 0.04 -10.28
N ASN A 253 8.55 -0.75 -9.48
CA ASN A 253 8.22 -2.15 -9.20
C ASN A 253 7.33 -2.29 -7.95
N GLY A 254 7.45 -1.36 -7.00
CA GLY A 254 6.57 -1.26 -5.82
C GLY A 254 7.27 -0.65 -4.61
N LEU A 255 6.54 -0.53 -3.50
CA LEU A 255 7.07 -0.01 -2.22
C LEU A 255 8.41 -0.64 -1.81
N SER A 256 9.38 0.23 -1.53
CA SER A 256 10.69 -0.12 -0.95
C SER A 256 10.57 -0.58 0.51
N SER A 257 11.70 -0.96 1.12
CA SER A 257 11.74 -1.23 2.56
C SER A 257 11.51 0.04 3.41
N ALA A 258 12.00 1.20 2.96
CA ALA A 258 11.82 2.46 3.69
C ALA A 258 10.39 3.00 3.51
N ASP A 259 9.79 2.88 2.32
CA ASP A 259 8.39 3.23 2.07
C ASP A 259 7.46 2.49 3.05
N LYS A 260 7.68 1.19 3.24
CA LYS A 260 6.90 0.34 4.17
C LYS A 260 7.11 0.74 5.63
N GLN A 261 8.35 1.05 6.02
CA GLN A 261 8.65 1.53 7.38
C GLN A 261 7.98 2.88 7.63
N GLY A 262 8.06 3.81 6.68
CA GLY A 262 7.42 5.13 6.78
C GLY A 262 5.91 5.01 6.92
N ILE A 263 5.28 4.20 6.08
CA ILE A 263 3.84 3.92 6.18
C ILE A 263 3.48 3.22 7.50
N ALA A 264 4.34 2.35 8.05
CA ALA A 264 4.11 1.75 9.37
C ALA A 264 4.17 2.77 10.54
N VAL A 265 4.85 3.91 10.36
CA VAL A 265 4.80 5.03 11.31
C VAL A 265 3.62 5.97 11.04
N MET A 266 3.26 6.19 9.77
CA MET A 266 2.13 7.06 9.39
C MET A 266 0.78 6.45 9.73
N TYR A 267 0.63 5.16 9.43
CA TYR A 267 -0.51 4.30 9.64
C TYR A 267 -0.09 3.15 10.53
N PRO A 268 0.20 3.42 11.82
CA PRO A 268 0.56 2.36 12.74
C PRO A 268 -0.53 1.31 12.73
N SER A 269 -0.11 0.05 12.63
CA SER A 269 -0.90 -1.04 13.14
C SER A 269 -1.00 -0.84 14.65
N SER A 270 -2.02 -0.10 15.08
CA SER A 270 -2.54 -0.20 16.45
C SER A 270 -2.64 -1.68 16.78
N GLU A 271 -1.99 -2.08 17.89
CA GLU A 271 -1.82 -3.46 18.39
C GLU A 271 -2.79 -4.46 17.77
N PRO A 272 -2.26 -5.34 16.90
CA PRO A 272 -2.79 -5.62 15.58
C PRO A 272 -4.31 -5.62 15.60
N THR A 273 -4.92 -4.54 15.11
CA THR A 273 -6.36 -4.35 14.95
C THR A 273 -6.91 -5.28 13.89
N GLY A 274 -6.88 -6.56 14.23
CA GLY A 274 -7.56 -7.60 13.51
C GLY A 274 -9.04 -7.27 13.44
N ILE A 275 -9.65 -7.59 12.31
CA ILE A 275 -11.06 -7.29 12.13
C ILE A 275 -11.84 -8.17 13.11
N ILE A 276 -12.81 -7.60 13.82
CA ILE A 276 -13.64 -8.38 14.74
C ILE A 276 -14.59 -9.23 13.92
N ILE A 277 -14.27 -10.51 13.82
CA ILE A 277 -15.06 -11.51 13.14
C ILE A 277 -15.88 -12.34 14.12
N ASN A 278 -16.87 -13.04 13.59
CA ASN A 278 -17.49 -14.20 14.22
C ASN A 278 -17.51 -15.36 13.22
N LEU A 279 -17.46 -16.59 13.74
CA LEU A 279 -17.49 -17.81 12.96
C LEU A 279 -18.77 -18.57 13.27
N LYS A 280 -19.57 -18.88 12.24
CA LYS A 280 -20.82 -19.64 12.36
C LYS A 280 -20.71 -20.97 11.62
N GLY A 281 -20.90 -22.08 12.31
CA GLY A 281 -20.84 -23.43 11.75
C GLY A 281 -22.07 -23.77 10.90
N SER A 282 -22.02 -24.92 10.22
CA SER A 282 -23.12 -25.46 9.40
C SER A 282 -24.38 -25.77 10.21
N ASN A 283 -24.23 -26.11 11.50
CA ASN A 283 -25.31 -26.21 12.49
C ASN A 283 -26.02 -24.88 12.83
N SER A 284 -25.66 -23.78 12.16
CA SER A 284 -26.16 -22.42 12.38
C SER A 284 -25.89 -21.84 13.79
N LYS A 285 -24.88 -22.35 14.50
CA LYS A 285 -24.42 -21.84 15.80
C LYS A 285 -23.04 -21.19 15.68
N TYR A 286 -22.72 -20.31 16.61
CA TYR A 286 -21.45 -19.59 16.68
C TYR A 286 -20.39 -20.37 17.47
N VAL A 287 -19.14 -20.21 17.05
CA VAL A 287 -17.94 -20.65 17.77
C VAL A 287 -17.73 -19.78 19.00
N SER A 288 -17.55 -20.39 20.17
CA SER A 288 -17.17 -19.73 21.41
C SER A 288 -15.73 -20.03 21.79
N SER A 289 -15.02 -19.01 22.27
CA SER A 289 -13.69 -19.13 22.87
C SER A 289 -13.70 -19.77 24.26
N GLU A 290 -14.87 -19.97 24.88
CA GLU A 290 -15.03 -20.37 26.29
C GLU A 290 -14.21 -19.52 27.28
N ASN A 291 -13.97 -18.24 26.92
CA ASN A 291 -13.04 -17.34 27.61
C ASN A 291 -11.59 -17.87 27.76
N GLY A 292 -11.21 -18.93 27.04
CA GLY A 292 -9.95 -19.65 27.23
C GLY A 292 -9.90 -20.56 28.47
N ASN A 293 -11.04 -20.82 29.11
CA ASN A 293 -11.14 -21.70 30.29
C ASN A 293 -11.23 -23.19 29.92
N GLY A 294 -11.30 -23.53 28.63
CA GLY A 294 -11.38 -24.90 28.15
C GLY A 294 -11.35 -25.00 26.61
N PRO A 295 -11.64 -26.19 26.07
CA PRO A 295 -11.81 -26.41 24.63
C PRO A 295 -12.92 -25.56 24.00
N MET A 296 -12.69 -25.05 22.79
CA MET A 296 -13.67 -24.24 22.07
C MET A 296 -14.82 -25.08 21.51
N ASN A 297 -16.04 -24.51 21.48
CA ASN A 297 -17.25 -25.20 21.02
C ASN A 297 -18.03 -24.37 19.99
N CYS A 298 -18.61 -25.03 18.98
CA CYS A 298 -19.47 -24.40 17.97
C CYS A 298 -20.97 -24.56 18.31
N ASN A 299 -21.39 -24.12 19.50
CA ASN A 299 -22.71 -24.46 20.05
C ASN A 299 -23.55 -23.25 20.54
N ARG A 300 -23.13 -22.01 20.28
CA ARG A 300 -23.82 -20.82 20.78
C ARG A 300 -24.88 -20.29 19.81
N VAL A 301 -26.07 -19.98 20.31
CA VAL A 301 -27.17 -19.43 19.49
C VAL A 301 -26.99 -17.93 19.25
N ASN A 302 -26.54 -17.19 20.27
CA ASN A 302 -26.42 -15.74 20.26
C ASN A 302 -24.94 -15.30 20.26
N LEU A 303 -24.67 -14.12 19.70
CA LEU A 303 -23.35 -13.48 19.75
C LEU A 303 -23.15 -12.74 21.09
N GLY A 304 -22.38 -13.32 21.99
CA GLY A 304 -21.84 -12.66 23.17
C GLY A 304 -20.42 -12.14 22.95
N PRO A 305 -19.71 -11.80 24.04
CA PRO A 305 -18.29 -11.45 23.98
C PRO A 305 -17.39 -12.62 23.56
N TRP A 306 -17.70 -13.87 23.94
CA TRP A 306 -16.81 -15.02 23.71
C TRP A 306 -16.85 -15.56 22.27
N GLU A 307 -17.85 -15.15 21.48
CA GLU A 307 -18.07 -15.55 20.09
C GLU A 307 -17.46 -14.56 19.08
N LYS A 308 -16.76 -13.54 19.57
CA LYS A 308 -16.07 -12.51 18.79
C LYS A 308 -14.57 -12.72 18.86
N PHE A 309 -13.92 -12.73 17.70
CA PHE A 309 -12.49 -12.96 17.56
C PHE A 309 -11.86 -11.83 16.75
N GLN A 310 -10.72 -11.33 17.20
CA GLN A 310 -9.89 -10.41 16.45
C GLN A 310 -9.05 -11.22 15.46
N LEU A 311 -9.32 -11.08 14.15
CA LEU A 311 -8.57 -11.76 13.08
C LEU A 311 -7.30 -10.98 12.71
N ILE A 312 -6.17 -11.45 13.21
CA ILE A 312 -4.86 -10.81 13.00
C ILE A 312 -4.23 -11.39 11.74
N ARG A 313 -3.94 -10.54 10.75
CA ARG A 313 -3.21 -10.96 9.54
C ARG A 313 -1.72 -11.04 9.84
N LEU A 314 -1.10 -12.15 9.44
CA LEU A 314 0.32 -12.43 9.61
C LEU A 314 1.02 -12.44 8.24
N SER A 315 2.34 -12.62 8.25
CA SER A 315 3.11 -12.83 7.02
C SER A 315 2.69 -14.12 6.29
N ASN A 316 3.14 -14.29 5.04
CA ASN A 316 2.95 -15.54 4.26
C ASN A 316 1.48 -15.97 4.08
N ARG A 317 0.53 -15.01 4.04
CA ARG A 317 -0.93 -15.23 3.91
C ARG A 317 -1.55 -16.05 5.06
N LYS A 318 -0.91 -16.05 6.24
CA LYS A 318 -1.43 -16.64 7.47
C LYS A 318 -2.28 -15.64 8.27
N VAL A 319 -3.05 -16.15 9.23
CA VAL A 319 -3.78 -15.38 10.23
C VAL A 319 -3.64 -16.02 11.61
N ALA A 320 -3.82 -15.23 12.66
CA ALA A 320 -4.12 -15.72 14.01
C ALA A 320 -5.50 -15.21 14.44
N LEU A 321 -6.14 -15.93 15.36
CA LEU A 321 -7.38 -15.49 16.01
C LEU A 321 -7.10 -15.18 17.47
N LYS A 322 -7.50 -14.01 17.95
CA LYS A 322 -7.42 -13.62 19.37
C LYS A 322 -8.82 -13.46 19.95
N GLY A 323 -9.12 -14.17 21.04
CA GLY A 323 -10.38 -14.04 21.76
C GLY A 323 -10.43 -12.75 22.59
N ASN A 324 -11.61 -12.37 23.09
CA ASN A 324 -11.74 -11.15 23.92
C ASN A 324 -10.90 -11.21 25.21
N ASN A 325 -10.60 -12.42 25.69
CA ASN A 325 -9.73 -12.68 26.84
C ASN A 325 -8.25 -12.27 26.62
N GLY A 326 -7.92 -11.70 25.45
CA GLY A 326 -6.58 -11.26 25.07
C GLY A 326 -5.65 -12.39 24.62
N LYS A 327 -6.15 -13.62 24.48
CA LYS A 327 -5.36 -14.82 24.19
C LYS A 327 -5.65 -15.37 22.79
N TYR A 328 -4.68 -16.08 22.23
CA TYR A 328 -4.73 -16.64 20.88
C TYR A 328 -5.34 -18.05 20.85
N VAL A 329 -6.01 -18.36 19.74
CA VAL A 329 -6.52 -19.69 19.41
C VAL A 329 -5.36 -20.58 18.98
N SER A 330 -5.17 -21.71 19.66
CA SER A 330 -4.24 -22.77 19.28
C SER A 330 -4.97 -23.91 18.58
N SER A 331 -4.39 -24.40 17.49
CA SER A 331 -4.80 -25.64 16.84
C SER A 331 -4.52 -26.90 17.67
N GLU A 332 -3.73 -26.77 18.75
CA GLU A 332 -3.15 -27.89 19.52
C GLU A 332 -2.48 -28.95 18.62
N ASN A 333 -1.92 -28.51 17.49
CA ASN A 333 -1.36 -29.36 16.42
C ASN A 333 -2.33 -30.44 15.87
N GLY A 334 -3.62 -30.36 16.20
CA GLY A 334 -4.64 -31.36 15.89
C GLY A 334 -4.63 -32.61 16.79
N ASP A 335 -3.74 -32.66 17.79
CA ASP A 335 -3.62 -33.79 18.73
C ASP A 335 -4.64 -33.70 19.88
N HIS A 336 -5.12 -32.48 20.17
CA HIS A 336 -6.17 -32.18 21.14
C HIS A 336 -7.25 -31.24 20.56
N PRO A 337 -8.41 -31.08 21.24
CA PRO A 337 -9.37 -30.04 20.89
C PRO A 337 -8.77 -28.63 20.97
N ILE A 338 -9.14 -27.75 20.04
CA ILE A 338 -8.57 -26.39 19.95
C ILE A 338 -8.93 -25.55 21.19
N THR A 339 -8.02 -24.68 21.62
CA THR A 339 -8.20 -23.83 22.81
C THR A 339 -7.90 -22.36 22.51
N CYS A 340 -8.42 -21.43 23.31
CA CYS A 340 -8.20 -19.98 23.17
C CYS A 340 -7.42 -19.40 24.36
N ASN A 341 -6.27 -19.99 24.70
CA ASN A 341 -5.56 -19.73 25.95
C ASN A 341 -4.08 -19.30 25.81
N ARG A 342 -3.55 -19.13 24.59
CA ARG A 342 -2.13 -18.82 24.38
C ARG A 342 -1.84 -17.33 24.49
N THR A 343 -0.71 -16.96 25.10
CA THR A 343 -0.31 -15.55 25.31
C THR A 343 0.57 -14.99 24.20
N VAL A 344 1.12 -15.86 23.34
CA VAL A 344 1.97 -15.52 22.20
C VAL A 344 1.48 -16.29 20.97
N ILE A 345 1.83 -15.81 19.77
CA ILE A 345 1.59 -16.51 18.51
C ILE A 345 2.82 -17.37 18.21
N GLY A 346 2.69 -18.68 18.41
CA GLY A 346 3.61 -19.68 17.90
C GLY A 346 3.06 -20.35 16.64
N SER A 347 3.74 -21.39 16.16
CA SER A 347 3.32 -22.13 14.96
C SER A 347 1.92 -22.72 15.08
N TYR A 348 1.46 -23.10 16.27
CA TYR A 348 0.14 -23.73 16.46
C TYR A 348 -1.02 -22.72 16.43
N GLU A 349 -0.73 -21.43 16.57
CA GLU A 349 -1.71 -20.33 16.55
C GLU A 349 -1.84 -19.69 15.16
N GLU A 350 -1.10 -20.20 14.17
CA GLU A 350 -1.14 -19.77 12.78
C GLU A 350 -2.09 -20.64 11.95
N PHE A 351 -2.98 -19.97 11.22
CA PHE A 351 -3.95 -20.59 10.33
C PHE A 351 -3.87 -20.01 8.92
N VAL A 352 -4.25 -20.78 7.91
CA VAL A 352 -4.54 -20.30 6.55
C VAL A 352 -6.05 -20.30 6.35
N LEU A 353 -6.63 -19.16 5.97
CA LEU A 353 -8.01 -19.10 5.51
C LEU A 353 -8.11 -19.59 4.07
N VAL A 354 -8.93 -20.62 3.85
CA VAL A 354 -9.27 -21.13 2.51
C VAL A 354 -10.72 -20.73 2.23
N ASN A 355 -10.94 -19.82 1.26
CA ASN A 355 -12.30 -19.44 0.84
C ASN A 355 -12.95 -20.62 0.09
N THR A 356 -14.16 -21.02 0.50
CA THR A 356 -14.91 -22.15 -0.07
C THR A 356 -16.17 -21.72 -0.84
N GLY A 357 -16.34 -20.41 -1.05
CA GLY A 357 -17.45 -19.80 -1.79
C GLY A 357 -18.18 -18.74 -0.97
N GLY A 358 -18.32 -17.53 -1.52
CA GLY A 358 -18.98 -16.41 -0.84
C GLY A 358 -18.26 -16.02 0.46
N ASN A 359 -19.00 -15.98 1.57
CA ASN A 359 -18.48 -15.69 2.91
C ASN A 359 -18.13 -16.96 3.73
N LYS A 360 -17.98 -18.11 3.07
CA LYS A 360 -17.57 -19.38 3.71
C LYS A 360 -16.08 -19.61 3.60
N TYR A 361 -15.49 -20.05 4.70
CA TYR A 361 -14.06 -20.32 4.82
C TYR A 361 -13.81 -21.58 5.65
N ALA A 362 -12.77 -22.32 5.28
CA ALA A 362 -12.13 -23.31 6.14
C ALA A 362 -10.85 -22.73 6.76
N LEU A 363 -10.51 -23.17 7.97
CA LEU A 363 -9.29 -22.77 8.67
C LEU A 363 -8.33 -23.95 8.68
N ARG A 364 -7.18 -23.81 8.03
CA ARG A 364 -6.12 -24.83 7.97
C ARG A 364 -5.02 -24.52 8.98
N GLY A 365 -4.75 -25.42 9.93
CA GLY A 365 -3.68 -25.27 10.92
C GLY A 365 -2.29 -25.60 10.37
N ASN A 366 -1.26 -25.43 11.21
CA ASN A 366 0.14 -25.71 10.90
C ASN A 366 0.43 -27.16 10.50
N ASN A 367 -0.34 -28.10 11.06
CA ASN A 367 -0.28 -29.53 10.74
C ASN A 367 -0.84 -29.87 9.34
N GLY A 368 -1.27 -28.87 8.58
CA GLY A 368 -1.83 -29.02 7.24
C GLY A 368 -3.27 -29.56 7.20
N LYS A 369 -3.93 -29.71 8.35
CA LYS A 369 -5.32 -30.19 8.52
C LYS A 369 -6.26 -29.03 8.82
N TYR A 370 -7.57 -29.27 8.74
CA TYR A 370 -8.63 -28.28 8.91
C TYR A 370 -9.31 -28.38 10.28
N ILE A 371 -9.78 -27.22 10.78
CA ILE A 371 -10.65 -27.14 11.96
C ILE A 371 -12.04 -27.66 11.61
N SER A 372 -12.52 -28.63 12.38
CA SER A 372 -13.89 -29.14 12.41
C SER A 372 -14.69 -28.48 13.55
N SER A 373 -15.93 -28.11 13.25
CA SER A 373 -16.93 -27.67 14.23
C SER A 373 -17.52 -28.81 15.08
N GLU A 374 -17.28 -30.08 14.70
CA GLU A 374 -17.93 -31.29 15.24
C GLU A 374 -19.46 -31.18 15.34
N ASP A 375 -20.09 -30.44 14.41
CA ASP A 375 -21.51 -30.05 14.42
C ASP A 375 -21.98 -29.32 15.70
N GLY A 376 -21.04 -28.83 16.52
CA GLY A 376 -21.32 -28.32 17.87
C GLY A 376 -21.74 -29.39 18.87
N SER A 377 -21.63 -30.68 18.52
CA SER A 377 -21.93 -31.82 19.40
C SER A 377 -20.78 -32.16 20.34
N LYS A 378 -19.55 -31.74 20.00
CA LYS A 378 -18.30 -31.97 20.73
C LYS A 378 -17.40 -30.72 20.63
N PRO A 379 -16.34 -30.63 21.46
CA PRO A 379 -15.29 -29.63 21.28
C PRO A 379 -14.63 -29.70 19.90
N MET A 380 -14.30 -28.54 19.36
CA MET A 380 -13.75 -28.38 18.01
C MET A 380 -12.33 -28.96 17.90
N THR A 381 -11.97 -29.57 16.77
CA THR A 381 -10.66 -30.23 16.57
C THR A 381 -9.99 -29.81 15.26
N CYS A 382 -8.65 -29.76 15.20
CA CYS A 382 -7.90 -29.37 14.00
C CYS A 382 -7.25 -30.57 13.30
N ASN A 383 -8.04 -31.61 12.98
CA ASN A 383 -7.51 -32.92 12.55
C ASN A 383 -8.07 -33.46 11.22
N ARG A 384 -8.85 -32.67 10.47
CA ARG A 384 -9.50 -33.13 9.25
C ARG A 384 -8.63 -32.91 8.01
N THR A 385 -8.55 -33.91 7.13
CA THR A 385 -7.74 -33.83 5.89
C THR A 385 -8.49 -33.16 4.74
N ASN A 386 -9.82 -33.25 4.72
CA ASN A 386 -10.70 -32.72 3.69
C ASN A 386 -11.66 -31.66 4.26
N ILE A 387 -12.16 -30.78 3.41
CA ILE A 387 -13.17 -29.79 3.77
C ILE A 387 -14.57 -30.38 3.52
N GLY A 388 -15.29 -30.75 4.57
CA GLY A 388 -16.70 -31.15 4.52
C GLY A 388 -17.63 -30.01 4.93
N SER A 389 -18.83 -30.37 5.42
CA SER A 389 -19.79 -29.41 5.97
C SER A 389 -19.39 -28.85 7.33
N TRP A 390 -18.63 -29.60 8.14
CA TRP A 390 -18.27 -29.22 9.50
C TRP A 390 -16.99 -28.37 9.57
N GLU A 391 -16.17 -28.41 8.52
CA GLU A 391 -14.92 -27.65 8.41
C GLU A 391 -15.10 -26.28 7.74
N GLN A 392 -16.34 -25.94 7.37
CA GLN A 392 -16.72 -24.66 6.78
C GLN A 392 -17.44 -23.78 7.79
N PHE A 393 -16.97 -22.55 7.90
CA PHE A 393 -17.53 -21.51 8.74
C PHE A 393 -17.98 -20.35 7.86
N ILE A 394 -19.20 -19.87 8.07
CA ILE A 394 -19.58 -18.54 7.61
C ILE A 394 -18.84 -17.55 8.51
N ILE A 395 -17.92 -16.78 7.92
CA ILE A 395 -17.17 -15.74 8.65
C ILE A 395 -17.78 -14.38 8.31
N SER A 396 -18.30 -13.70 9.32
CA SER A 396 -18.85 -12.35 9.17
C SER A 396 -17.85 -11.31 9.68
N GLY A 397 -17.67 -10.23 8.92
CA GLY A 397 -16.72 -9.15 9.24
C GLY A 397 -15.35 -9.28 8.59
N LEU A 398 -15.18 -10.08 7.54
CA LEU A 398 -13.95 -10.15 6.73
C LEU A 398 -13.89 -9.09 5.62
#